data_AF-W8X572-F1
#
_entry.id   AF-W8X572-F1
#
_cell.length_a   1.000
_cell.length_b   1.000
_cell.length_c   1.000
_cell.angle_alpha   90.00
_cell.angle_beta   90.00
_cell.angle_gamma   90.00
#
_symmetry.space_group_name_H-M   'P 1'
#
loop_
_entity.id
_entity.type
_entity.pdbx_description
1 polymer ?
#
loop_
_entity_poly.entity_id
_entity_poly.type
_entity_poly.pdbx_seq_one_letter_code
_entity_poly.pdbx_strand_id
1 'polypeptide(L)'
;MPDSSFRPFPPQRPVHPRTMTTDSAPASNFLRTLIDNDLKSGRYQDRQWAPPPSPAEVRRAGAPDPARIRTRFPPEPNGYLHIGHAKSICLNFGLARDYQGICHLRFDDTNPEKEEDEYVHAIIDMVRWLGFDWTHDGVEHCYYASDYFETLYRYAEALVRAGHAYVDEQSADEMRATRGTLTEPGTNSPWRDRPADESLALLRDMRAGKFPDGRMALRARIDMASPNINLRDPVLYRIRHATHHRTGDAWCIYPMYAWAHPVEDALEGITHSICTLEFEDQRPFYDWILERLAELGELAPPLPRQHEFARLNLSYVVTSKRKLRQLVLEHHVDGWDDPRLPTLAGLRRRGYTPGSIRLFCERLGVSKADSRIDYGILEQALRDDLDPVAARAVAVLDPLKLVITNFPEGLEEPCSAPLNPHEPDGARRSFPSRASSGSSATTSARTRRRNTSACSRAIWCGSSTATSCAAPAASRTTAARSSRCTPNTCRTRAAARRARTPSRSRAPSPGSARPMPCPPRSACTTGCSPSRTPTAATAISCRRSIPTPAGW
;
A
#
# COMPACT_ATOMS: atom_id res chain seq x y z
N MET A 1 -21.48 -17.07 -19.36
CA MET A 1 -20.38 -17.58 -18.53
C MET A 1 -19.13 -17.68 -19.38
N PRO A 2 -18.16 -16.76 -19.26
CA PRO A 2 -16.78 -17.04 -19.66
C PRO A 2 -16.15 -18.02 -18.65
N ASP A 3 -15.19 -18.81 -19.08
CA ASP A 3 -14.53 -19.85 -18.28
C ASP A 3 -13.58 -19.21 -17.25
N SER A 4 -13.85 -19.42 -15.95
CA SER A 4 -13.09 -18.85 -14.83
C SER A 4 -12.04 -19.80 -14.24
N SER A 5 -11.65 -20.84 -14.98
CA SER A 5 -10.72 -21.88 -14.48
C SER A 5 -9.30 -21.37 -14.18
N PHE A 6 -9.09 -20.95 -12.93
CA PHE A 6 -7.78 -20.65 -12.35
C PHE A 6 -6.83 -21.84 -12.53
N ARG A 7 -5.77 -21.67 -13.31
CA ARG A 7 -4.78 -22.73 -13.54
C ARG A 7 -3.83 -22.80 -12.34
N PRO A 8 -3.72 -23.94 -11.62
CA PRO A 8 -2.79 -24.06 -10.52
C PRO A 8 -1.34 -23.88 -11.00
N PHE A 9 -0.61 -22.98 -10.34
CA PHE A 9 0.79 -22.72 -10.66
C PHE A 9 1.69 -23.92 -10.28
N PRO A 10 2.72 -24.25 -11.07
CA PRO A 10 3.65 -25.32 -10.73
C PRO A 10 4.42 -25.01 -9.45
N PRO A 11 4.74 -26.00 -8.61
CA PRO A 11 5.44 -25.79 -7.34
C PRO A 11 6.85 -25.23 -7.60
N GLN A 12 7.17 -24.11 -6.93
CA GLN A 12 8.51 -23.52 -6.98
C GLN A 12 9.45 -24.24 -6.00
N ARG A 13 10.75 -24.23 -6.31
CA ARG A 13 11.78 -24.76 -5.41
C ARG A 13 11.85 -23.91 -4.13
N PRO A 14 12.13 -24.49 -2.95
CA PRO A 14 12.26 -23.74 -1.71
C PRO A 14 13.41 -22.74 -1.81
N VAL A 15 13.11 -21.45 -1.60
CA VAL A 15 14.11 -20.40 -1.44
C VAL A 15 14.40 -20.25 0.05
N HIS A 16 15.59 -20.66 0.49
CA HIS A 16 15.97 -20.52 1.89
C HIS A 16 15.98 -19.04 2.31
N PRO A 17 15.41 -18.68 3.48
CA PRO A 17 15.42 -17.31 3.97
C PRO A 17 16.84 -16.93 4.42
N ARG A 18 17.58 -16.24 3.54
CA ARG A 18 18.83 -15.56 3.92
C ARG A 18 18.50 -14.34 4.78
N THR A 19 19.15 -14.23 5.93
CA THR A 19 19.14 -13.03 6.77
C THR A 19 19.75 -11.87 5.99
N MET A 20 18.92 -10.93 5.52
CA MET A 20 19.41 -9.69 4.92
C MET A 20 19.92 -8.77 6.04
N THR A 21 21.21 -8.49 6.04
CA THR A 21 21.81 -7.43 6.87
C THR A 21 21.53 -6.09 6.19
N THR A 22 20.39 -5.45 6.51
CA THR A 22 20.05 -4.12 6.02
C THR A 22 20.89 -3.05 6.73
N ASP A 23 22.03 -2.71 6.12
CA ASP A 23 23.00 -1.70 6.60
C ASP A 23 22.51 -0.25 6.41
N SER A 24 21.20 -0.05 6.59
CA SER A 24 20.48 1.21 6.49
C SER A 24 19.67 1.41 7.75
N ALA A 25 19.78 2.58 8.40
CA ALA A 25 19.02 2.88 9.61
C ALA A 25 17.52 2.59 9.39
N PRO A 26 16.87 1.81 10.29
CA PRO A 26 15.53 1.30 10.05
C PRO A 26 14.52 2.44 9.91
N ALA A 27 13.65 2.35 8.89
CA ALA A 27 12.66 3.37 8.63
C ALA A 27 11.73 3.55 9.84
N SER A 28 11.43 4.81 10.20
CA SER A 28 10.68 5.14 11.41
C SER A 28 9.34 4.42 11.46
N ASN A 29 9.05 3.79 12.61
CA ASN A 29 7.83 3.05 12.86
C ASN A 29 7.38 3.30 14.31
N PHE A 30 6.42 4.20 14.50
CA PHE A 30 5.95 4.61 15.83
C PHE A 30 5.28 3.47 16.62
N LEU A 31 4.76 2.44 15.95
CA LEU A 31 4.14 1.29 16.61
C LEU A 31 5.16 0.47 17.42
N ARG A 32 6.43 0.42 16.96
CA ARG A 32 7.51 -0.20 17.76
C ARG A 32 7.69 0.52 19.09
N THR A 33 7.78 1.85 19.07
CA THR A 33 7.92 2.68 20.27
C THR A 33 6.71 2.54 21.21
N LEU A 34 5.50 2.35 20.67
CA LEU A 34 4.30 2.09 21.46
C LEU A 34 4.38 0.70 22.13
N ILE A 35 4.66 -0.35 21.37
CA ILE A 35 4.86 -1.72 21.88
C ILE A 35 5.96 -1.76 22.93
N ASP A 36 7.09 -1.10 22.70
CA ASP A 36 8.19 -0.99 23.66
C ASP A 36 7.73 -0.40 25.00
N ASN A 37 6.82 0.57 24.98
CA ASN A 37 6.34 1.25 26.19
C ASN A 37 5.26 0.44 26.92
N ASP A 38 4.33 -0.18 26.18
CA ASP A 38 3.33 -1.10 26.77
C ASP A 38 4.01 -2.35 27.37
N LEU A 39 5.10 -2.85 26.77
CA LEU A 39 5.94 -3.92 27.34
C LEU A 39 6.75 -3.46 28.57
N LYS A 40 7.40 -2.28 28.52
CA LYS A 40 8.17 -1.75 29.68
C LYS A 40 7.28 -1.42 30.89
N SER A 41 6.02 -1.11 30.67
CA SER A 41 5.04 -0.82 31.73
C SER A 41 4.31 -2.06 32.26
N GLY A 42 4.64 -3.26 31.75
CA GLY A 42 4.01 -4.52 32.18
C GLY A 42 2.55 -4.67 31.77
N ARG A 43 2.02 -3.83 30.86
CA ARG A 43 0.58 -3.70 30.59
C ARG A 43 -0.14 -5.01 30.23
N TYR A 44 0.58 -5.94 29.59
CA TYR A 44 0.06 -7.24 29.17
C TYR A 44 0.73 -8.43 29.87
N GLN A 45 1.49 -8.21 30.96
CA GLN A 45 2.32 -9.23 31.61
C GLN A 45 1.49 -10.35 32.28
N ASP A 46 0.37 -9.99 32.93
CA ASP A 46 -0.50 -10.89 33.70
C ASP A 46 -1.66 -11.45 32.84
N ARG A 47 -1.57 -11.30 31.51
CA ARG A 47 -2.61 -11.73 30.57
C ARG A 47 -2.61 -13.25 30.45
N GLN A 48 -3.80 -13.84 30.52
CA GLN A 48 -4.04 -15.27 30.30
C GLN A 48 -4.43 -15.57 28.85
N TRP A 49 -4.13 -16.78 28.39
CA TRP A 49 -4.45 -17.32 27.08
C TRP A 49 -5.34 -18.56 27.18
N ALA A 50 -6.30 -18.61 26.27
CA ALA A 50 -7.13 -19.76 25.96
C ALA A 50 -7.46 -19.69 24.46
N PRO A 51 -7.80 -20.81 23.80
CA PRO A 51 -8.22 -20.80 22.39
C PRO A 51 -9.43 -19.86 22.16
N PRO A 52 -9.47 -19.12 21.04
CA PRO A 52 -10.64 -18.34 20.66
C PRO A 52 -11.83 -19.23 20.23
N PRO A 53 -13.08 -18.80 20.42
CA PRO A 53 -13.49 -17.61 21.16
C PRO A 53 -13.29 -17.81 22.68
N SER A 54 -12.62 -16.86 23.35
CA SER A 54 -12.44 -16.90 24.81
C SER A 54 -13.07 -15.68 25.49
N PRO A 55 -14.37 -15.75 25.84
CA PRO A 55 -15.03 -14.83 26.78
C PRO A 55 -14.32 -14.76 28.13
N ALA A 56 -14.69 -13.78 28.97
CA ALA A 56 -14.05 -13.55 30.27
C ALA A 56 -13.98 -14.78 31.18
N GLU A 57 -14.98 -15.65 31.15
CA GLU A 57 -15.00 -16.92 31.90
C GLU A 57 -13.89 -17.88 31.44
N VAL A 58 -13.76 -18.08 30.12
CA VAL A 58 -12.75 -18.96 29.50
C VAL A 58 -11.36 -18.35 29.62
N ARG A 59 -11.24 -17.04 29.39
CA ARG A 59 -9.97 -16.29 29.49
C ARG A 59 -9.40 -16.37 30.91
N ARG A 60 -10.23 -16.22 31.96
CA ARG A 60 -9.81 -16.28 33.37
C ARG A 60 -9.40 -17.68 33.86
N ALA A 61 -9.82 -18.72 33.15
CA ALA A 61 -9.38 -20.10 33.37
C ALA A 61 -8.13 -20.48 32.54
N GLY A 62 -7.61 -19.55 31.72
CA GLY A 62 -6.47 -19.78 30.84
C GLY A 62 -5.12 -19.86 31.56
N ALA A 63 -4.15 -20.49 30.89
CA ALA A 63 -2.74 -20.42 31.27
C ALA A 63 -2.19 -19.00 31.02
N PRO A 64 -1.05 -18.58 31.58
CA PRO A 64 -0.39 -17.33 31.17
C PRO A 64 -0.14 -17.28 29.65
N ASP A 65 -0.32 -16.14 29.00
CA ASP A 65 -0.15 -16.02 27.55
C ASP A 65 1.33 -16.07 27.15
N PRO A 66 1.80 -17.08 26.36
CA PRO A 66 3.18 -17.15 25.93
C PRO A 66 3.58 -16.03 24.94
N ALA A 67 2.61 -15.42 24.26
CA ALA A 67 2.87 -14.40 23.24
C ALA A 67 3.10 -13.02 23.89
N ARG A 68 4.30 -12.44 23.72
CA ARG A 68 4.61 -11.10 24.28
C ARG A 68 3.71 -10.00 23.73
N ILE A 69 3.31 -10.11 22.47
CA ILE A 69 2.21 -9.34 21.86
C ILE A 69 1.33 -10.26 21.01
N ARG A 70 0.08 -9.85 20.80
CA ARG A 70 -0.81 -10.39 19.75
C ARG A 70 -1.25 -9.31 18.78
N THR A 71 -1.14 -9.60 17.49
CA THR A 71 -1.60 -8.80 16.33
C THR A 71 -2.46 -9.68 15.43
N ARG A 72 -3.13 -9.09 14.42
CA ARG A 72 -3.90 -9.84 13.41
C ARG A 72 -3.89 -9.13 12.07
N PHE A 73 -3.91 -9.90 10.99
CA PHE A 73 -4.30 -9.43 9.66
C PHE A 73 -5.74 -9.91 9.37
N PRO A 74 -6.74 -8.99 9.33
CA PRO A 74 -8.14 -9.34 9.13
C PRO A 74 -8.69 -8.87 7.76
N PRO A 75 -8.43 -9.57 6.65
CA PRO A 75 -9.08 -9.28 5.37
C PRO A 75 -10.53 -9.80 5.29
N GLU A 76 -11.42 -8.99 4.71
CA GLU A 76 -12.71 -9.46 4.18
C GLU A 76 -12.45 -10.49 3.04
N PRO A 77 -13.01 -11.72 3.06
CA PRO A 77 -12.76 -12.75 2.04
C PRO A 77 -13.59 -12.52 0.77
N ASN A 78 -13.50 -11.33 0.18
CA ASN A 78 -14.40 -10.87 -0.87
C ASN A 78 -13.66 -10.21 -2.08
N GLY A 79 -12.35 -10.41 -2.19
CA GLY A 79 -11.56 -9.95 -3.33
C GLY A 79 -10.05 -10.19 -3.18
N TYR A 80 -9.36 -10.23 -4.32
CA TYR A 80 -7.92 -10.46 -4.40
C TYR A 80 -7.07 -9.40 -3.67
N LEU A 81 -6.06 -9.85 -2.92
CA LEU A 81 -5.12 -8.96 -2.24
C LEU A 81 -4.26 -8.16 -3.23
N HIS A 82 -3.88 -6.95 -2.82
CA HIS A 82 -3.06 -6.02 -3.58
C HIS A 82 -1.91 -5.44 -2.75
N ILE A 83 -0.97 -4.73 -3.38
CA ILE A 83 0.22 -4.14 -2.74
C ILE A 83 -0.07 -3.34 -1.45
N GLY A 84 -1.24 -2.70 -1.34
CA GLY A 84 -1.67 -2.03 -0.10
C GLY A 84 -1.88 -2.97 1.09
N HIS A 85 -2.31 -4.21 0.84
CA HIS A 85 -2.47 -5.25 1.86
C HIS A 85 -1.12 -5.85 2.26
N ALA A 86 -0.14 -5.93 1.35
CA ALA A 86 1.22 -6.33 1.71
C ALA A 86 1.83 -5.42 2.78
N LYS A 87 1.55 -4.10 2.76
CA LYS A 87 1.97 -3.21 3.87
C LYS A 87 1.35 -3.64 5.22
N SER A 88 0.08 -4.02 5.25
CA SER A 88 -0.60 -4.49 6.48
C SER A 88 -0.10 -5.86 6.95
N ILE A 89 0.14 -6.80 6.02
CA ILE A 89 0.69 -8.13 6.29
C ILE A 89 2.11 -8.02 6.86
N CYS A 90 3.01 -7.34 6.13
CA CYS A 90 4.39 -7.13 6.56
C CYS A 90 4.48 -6.39 7.90
N LEU A 91 3.51 -5.54 8.22
CA LEU A 91 3.44 -4.84 9.50
C LEU A 91 2.95 -5.74 10.65
N ASN A 92 1.81 -6.40 10.50
CA ASN A 92 1.22 -7.20 11.59
C ASN A 92 2.06 -8.46 11.91
N PHE A 93 2.44 -9.23 10.88
CA PHE A 93 3.29 -10.42 11.06
C PHE A 93 4.74 -10.04 11.39
N GLY A 94 5.26 -8.95 10.81
CA GLY A 94 6.61 -8.44 11.10
C GLY A 94 6.77 -7.98 12.55
N LEU A 95 5.80 -7.24 13.09
CA LEU A 95 5.81 -6.84 14.50
C LEU A 95 5.71 -8.06 15.44
N ALA A 96 4.80 -9.01 15.16
CA ALA A 96 4.71 -10.24 15.97
C ALA A 96 6.05 -11.00 16.00
N ARG A 97 6.66 -11.25 14.84
CA ARG A 97 7.98 -11.88 14.72
C ARG A 97 9.04 -11.15 15.54
N ASP A 98 9.16 -9.84 15.36
CA ASP A 98 10.23 -9.04 15.95
C ASP A 98 10.13 -8.91 17.48
N TYR A 99 8.91 -9.02 18.04
CA TYR A 99 8.66 -8.94 19.48
C TYR A 99 8.45 -10.31 20.16
N GLN A 100 8.60 -11.43 19.44
CA GLN A 100 8.29 -12.78 19.95
C GLN A 100 6.84 -12.88 20.43
N GLY A 101 5.94 -12.33 19.61
CA GLY A 101 4.49 -12.45 19.71
C GLY A 101 3.90 -13.31 18.60
N ILE A 102 2.58 -13.34 18.53
CA ILE A 102 1.82 -14.13 17.55
C ILE A 102 0.96 -13.19 16.69
N CYS A 103 0.91 -13.42 15.39
CA CYS A 103 -0.02 -12.74 14.48
C CYS A 103 -1.06 -13.74 13.97
N HIS A 104 -2.33 -13.45 14.18
CA HIS A 104 -3.42 -14.26 13.64
C HIS A 104 -3.72 -13.89 12.17
N LEU A 105 -4.22 -14.85 11.41
CA LEU A 105 -4.96 -14.59 10.17
C LEU A 105 -6.45 -14.72 10.51
N ARG A 106 -7.22 -13.64 10.37
CA ARG A 106 -8.68 -13.69 10.53
C ARG A 106 -9.37 -13.38 9.21
N PHE A 107 -10.42 -14.12 8.88
CA PHE A 107 -11.36 -13.70 7.85
C PHE A 107 -12.50 -12.92 8.49
N ASP A 108 -12.70 -11.68 8.02
CA ASP A 108 -13.87 -10.87 8.38
C ASP A 108 -15.01 -11.26 7.44
N ASP A 109 -15.60 -12.43 7.70
CA ASP A 109 -16.72 -13.03 6.98
C ASP A 109 -18.05 -12.65 7.63
N THR A 110 -18.31 -11.35 7.67
CA THR A 110 -19.52 -10.75 8.26
C THR A 110 -20.59 -10.41 7.20
N ASN A 111 -20.38 -10.73 5.91
CA ASN A 111 -21.20 -10.23 4.81
C ASN A 111 -21.51 -11.29 3.71
N PRO A 112 -22.54 -12.14 3.93
CA PRO A 112 -22.79 -13.38 3.16
C PRO A 112 -22.95 -13.21 1.63
N GLU A 113 -23.17 -12.00 1.13
CA GLU A 113 -23.45 -11.73 -0.29
C GLU A 113 -22.20 -11.53 -1.17
N LYS A 114 -21.01 -11.53 -0.58
CA LYS A 114 -19.77 -11.08 -1.26
C LYS A 114 -18.58 -12.00 -1.08
N GLU A 115 -18.76 -13.06 -0.30
CA GLU A 115 -17.68 -13.84 0.29
C GLU A 115 -17.67 -15.22 -0.36
N GLU A 116 -16.53 -15.58 -0.94
CA GLU A 116 -16.36 -16.76 -1.79
C GLU A 116 -15.07 -17.48 -1.37
N ASP A 117 -15.11 -18.81 -1.24
CA ASP A 117 -13.95 -19.61 -0.81
C ASP A 117 -12.73 -19.42 -1.72
N GLU A 118 -12.91 -19.01 -2.99
CA GLU A 118 -11.84 -18.61 -3.89
C GLU A 118 -10.93 -17.54 -3.26
N TYR A 119 -11.52 -16.50 -2.63
CA TYR A 119 -10.74 -15.43 -2.02
C TYR A 119 -10.06 -15.88 -0.72
N VAL A 120 -10.70 -16.77 0.06
CA VAL A 120 -10.08 -17.37 1.26
C VAL A 120 -8.79 -18.09 0.88
N HIS A 121 -8.84 -18.96 -0.13
CA HIS A 121 -7.68 -19.69 -0.63
C HIS A 121 -6.63 -18.76 -1.26
N ALA A 122 -7.05 -17.75 -2.03
CA ALA A 122 -6.15 -16.76 -2.63
C ALA A 122 -5.45 -15.89 -1.57
N ILE A 123 -6.11 -15.56 -0.46
CA ILE A 123 -5.51 -14.85 0.67
C ILE A 123 -4.45 -15.73 1.35
N ILE A 124 -4.79 -17.00 1.63
CA ILE A 124 -3.87 -17.99 2.23
C ILE A 124 -2.60 -18.16 1.39
N ASP A 125 -2.72 -18.38 0.08
CA ASP A 125 -1.57 -18.50 -0.84
C ASP A 125 -0.75 -17.21 -0.91
N MET A 126 -1.38 -16.02 -0.89
CA MET A 126 -0.65 -14.75 -0.92
C MET A 126 0.09 -14.42 0.38
N VAL A 127 -0.47 -14.73 1.55
CA VAL A 127 0.22 -14.54 2.84
C VAL A 127 1.39 -15.53 2.98
N ARG A 128 1.18 -16.82 2.64
CA ARG A 128 2.24 -17.84 2.62
C ARG A 128 3.31 -17.53 1.58
N TRP A 129 2.94 -17.06 0.38
CA TRP A 129 3.88 -16.62 -0.66
C TRP A 129 4.76 -15.45 -0.18
N LEU A 130 4.19 -14.47 0.55
CA LEU A 130 4.97 -13.39 1.18
C LEU A 130 5.93 -13.88 2.29
N GLY A 131 5.93 -15.17 2.63
CA GLY A 131 6.83 -15.77 3.62
C GLY A 131 6.40 -15.52 5.05
N PHE A 132 5.09 -15.43 5.29
CA PHE A 132 4.50 -15.31 6.63
C PHE A 132 3.63 -16.54 6.94
N ASP A 133 3.50 -16.82 8.23
CA ASP A 133 2.74 -17.95 8.78
C ASP A 133 2.02 -17.47 10.05
N TRP A 134 0.88 -18.10 10.35
CA TRP A 134 0.06 -17.92 11.55
C TRP A 134 0.16 -19.13 12.49
N THR A 135 0.98 -20.14 12.14
CA THR A 135 1.28 -21.29 12.99
C THR A 135 2.28 -20.91 14.08
N HIS A 136 2.00 -21.26 15.34
CA HIS A 136 2.92 -21.11 16.47
C HIS A 136 2.91 -22.38 17.33
N ASP A 137 4.08 -22.93 17.65
CA ASP A 137 4.25 -24.18 18.40
C ASP A 137 3.36 -25.36 17.94
N GLY A 138 3.06 -25.42 16.63
CA GLY A 138 2.21 -26.44 16.01
C GLY A 138 0.70 -26.14 16.00
N VAL A 139 0.27 -24.99 16.53
CA VAL A 139 -1.12 -24.52 16.54
C VAL A 139 -1.32 -23.48 15.44
N GLU A 140 -2.26 -23.69 14.51
CA GLU A 140 -2.64 -22.66 13.53
C GLU A 140 -3.55 -21.59 14.16
N HIS A 141 -3.15 -20.31 14.09
CA HIS A 141 -3.99 -19.17 14.46
C HIS A 141 -4.73 -18.59 13.25
N CYS A 142 -5.54 -19.42 12.60
CA CYS A 142 -6.45 -19.02 11.52
C CYS A 142 -7.90 -19.02 12.03
N TYR A 143 -8.59 -17.89 11.92
CA TYR A 143 -9.93 -17.68 12.49
C TYR A 143 -10.91 -17.08 11.47
N TYR A 144 -12.20 -17.19 11.76
CA TYR A 144 -13.30 -16.62 10.98
C TYR A 144 -14.23 -15.88 11.94
N ALA A 145 -14.67 -14.67 11.59
CA ALA A 145 -15.63 -13.90 12.40
C ALA A 145 -16.98 -14.64 12.55
N SER A 146 -17.36 -15.46 11.55
CA SER A 146 -18.55 -16.31 11.61
C SER A 146 -18.52 -17.38 12.70
N ASP A 147 -17.33 -17.83 13.13
CA ASP A 147 -17.17 -18.75 14.26
C ASP A 147 -17.56 -18.10 15.60
N TYR A 148 -17.69 -16.77 15.64
CA TYR A 148 -18.01 -15.97 16.84
C TYR A 148 -19.45 -15.43 16.85
N PHE A 149 -20.28 -15.69 15.84
CA PHE A 149 -21.64 -15.13 15.74
C PHE A 149 -22.52 -15.42 16.97
N GLU A 150 -22.41 -16.58 17.61
CA GLU A 150 -23.16 -16.90 18.83
C GLU A 150 -22.69 -16.04 20.03
N THR A 151 -21.38 -15.83 20.17
CA THR A 151 -20.82 -14.99 21.23
C THR A 151 -21.16 -13.51 21.02
N LEU A 152 -21.06 -13.04 19.78
CA LEU A 152 -21.52 -11.71 19.36
C LEU A 152 -23.01 -11.51 19.65
N TYR A 153 -23.84 -12.53 19.42
CA TYR A 153 -25.27 -12.49 19.74
C TYR A 153 -25.53 -12.46 21.26
N ARG A 154 -24.82 -13.30 22.04
CA ARG A 154 -24.88 -13.30 23.52
C ARG A 154 -24.55 -11.92 24.09
N TYR A 155 -23.48 -11.30 23.60
CA TYR A 155 -23.04 -9.97 24.01
C TYR A 155 -24.03 -8.87 23.60
N ALA A 156 -24.68 -9.00 22.43
CA ALA A 156 -25.77 -8.12 22.03
C ALA A 156 -26.98 -8.24 22.97
N GLU A 157 -27.40 -9.44 23.37
CA GLU A 157 -28.44 -9.60 24.40
C GLU A 157 -28.02 -9.00 25.76
N ALA A 158 -26.75 -9.10 26.15
CA ALA A 158 -26.23 -8.49 27.37
C ALA A 158 -26.30 -6.95 27.34
N LEU A 159 -25.90 -6.32 26.23
CA LEU A 159 -26.05 -4.88 26.03
C LEU A 159 -27.51 -4.42 26.05
N VAL A 160 -28.44 -5.21 25.48
CA VAL A 160 -29.88 -4.92 25.55
C VAL A 160 -30.38 -4.96 26.99
N ARG A 161 -30.04 -6.00 27.77
CA ARG A 161 -30.42 -6.11 29.20
C ARG A 161 -29.88 -4.95 30.04
N ALA A 162 -28.68 -4.46 29.71
CA ALA A 162 -28.06 -3.31 30.36
C ALA A 162 -28.62 -1.94 29.91
N GLY A 163 -29.56 -1.91 28.96
CA GLY A 163 -30.07 -0.68 28.34
C GLY A 163 -29.08 -0.01 27.37
N HIS A 164 -27.89 -0.58 27.15
CA HIS A 164 -26.87 -0.11 26.22
C HIS A 164 -27.16 -0.44 24.74
N ALA A 165 -28.26 -1.15 24.45
CA ALA A 165 -28.76 -1.36 23.09
C ALA A 165 -30.30 -1.40 23.07
N TYR A 166 -30.90 -1.17 21.89
CA TYR A 166 -32.33 -1.26 21.63
C TYR A 166 -32.60 -1.71 20.19
N VAL A 167 -33.77 -2.31 19.94
CA VAL A 167 -34.22 -2.59 18.56
C VAL A 167 -34.92 -1.37 18.01
N ASP A 168 -34.43 -0.88 16.87
CA ASP A 168 -34.99 0.26 16.15
C ASP A 168 -35.76 -0.20 14.91
N GLU A 169 -36.93 0.39 14.70
CA GLU A 169 -37.84 0.08 13.61
C GLU A 169 -37.91 1.20 12.54
N GLN A 170 -37.08 2.24 12.67
CA GLN A 170 -36.85 3.21 11.59
C GLN A 170 -36.23 2.52 10.37
N SER A 171 -36.66 2.92 9.16
CA SER A 171 -36.03 2.52 7.90
C SER A 171 -34.61 3.09 7.76
N ALA A 172 -33.84 2.57 6.80
CA ALA A 172 -32.47 3.03 6.56
C ALA A 172 -32.36 4.54 6.24
N ASP A 173 -33.34 5.10 5.53
CA ASP A 173 -33.36 6.53 5.19
C ASP A 173 -33.86 7.40 6.37
N GLU A 174 -34.79 6.90 7.18
CA GLU A 174 -35.18 7.57 8.43
C GLU A 174 -34.04 7.59 9.45
N MET A 175 -33.35 6.46 9.67
CA MET A 175 -32.15 6.40 10.50
C MET A 175 -31.05 7.33 10.00
N ARG A 176 -30.94 7.51 8.67
CA ARG A 176 -29.98 8.45 8.07
C ARG A 176 -30.37 9.90 8.31
N ALA A 177 -31.66 10.23 8.28
CA ALA A 177 -32.17 11.56 8.59
C ALA A 177 -32.02 11.89 10.10
N THR A 178 -32.40 10.98 10.99
CA THR A 178 -32.28 11.18 12.45
C THR A 178 -30.83 11.21 12.94
N ARG A 179 -29.86 10.68 12.19
CA ARG A 179 -28.43 10.79 12.54
C ARG A 179 -27.87 12.21 12.47
N GLY A 180 -28.58 13.16 11.85
CA GLY A 180 -28.12 14.55 11.68
C GLY A 180 -26.90 14.67 10.77
N THR A 181 -26.17 15.79 10.89
CA THR A 181 -25.02 16.13 10.04
C THR A 181 -23.74 16.37 10.87
N LEU A 182 -22.63 16.73 10.21
CA LEU A 182 -21.42 17.17 10.91
C LEU A 182 -21.61 18.50 11.67
N THR A 183 -22.65 19.27 11.33
CA THR A 183 -22.98 20.58 11.92
C THR A 183 -24.23 20.56 12.80
N GLU A 184 -25.12 19.59 12.62
CA GLU A 184 -26.38 19.47 13.35
C GLU A 184 -26.41 18.16 14.16
N PRO A 185 -26.86 18.17 15.42
CA PRO A 185 -26.98 16.96 16.24
C PRO A 185 -28.03 16.01 15.66
N GLY A 186 -27.90 14.72 15.99
CA GLY A 186 -28.94 13.74 15.70
C GLY A 186 -30.12 13.85 16.66
N THR A 187 -31.27 13.32 16.25
CA THR A 187 -32.48 13.18 17.06
C THR A 187 -32.67 11.72 17.48
N ASN A 188 -33.20 11.50 18.69
CA ASN A 188 -33.50 10.14 19.17
C ASN A 188 -34.54 9.47 18.26
N SER A 189 -34.35 8.18 17.95
CA SER A 189 -35.40 7.36 17.34
C SER A 189 -36.62 7.31 18.29
N PRO A 190 -37.87 7.30 17.77
CA PRO A 190 -39.06 7.02 18.58
C PRO A 190 -38.98 5.72 19.39
N TRP A 191 -38.17 4.77 18.94
CA TRP A 191 -37.98 3.45 19.56
C TRP A 191 -36.82 3.41 20.57
N ARG A 192 -36.06 4.50 20.73
CA ARG A 192 -34.86 4.54 21.58
C ARG A 192 -35.14 4.16 23.02
N ASP A 193 -36.24 4.66 23.57
CA ASP A 193 -36.58 4.49 24.98
C ASP A 193 -37.56 3.32 25.24
N ARG A 194 -37.70 2.39 24.28
CA ARG A 194 -38.47 1.16 24.46
C ARG A 194 -37.84 0.25 25.54
N PRO A 195 -38.64 -0.57 26.25
CA PRO A 195 -38.15 -1.47 27.30
C PRO A 195 -37.07 -2.45 26.82
N ALA A 196 -36.18 -2.84 27.74
CA ALA A 196 -35.13 -3.82 27.48
C ALA A 196 -35.71 -5.20 27.11
N ASP A 197 -36.73 -5.67 27.82
CA ASP A 197 -37.38 -6.97 27.55
C ASP A 197 -38.08 -7.00 26.18
N GLU A 198 -38.66 -5.88 25.76
CA GLU A 198 -39.28 -5.73 24.43
C GLU A 198 -38.22 -5.76 23.32
N SER A 199 -37.11 -5.02 23.51
CA SER A 199 -35.94 -5.10 22.60
C SER A 199 -35.33 -6.50 22.55
N LEU A 200 -35.30 -7.23 23.67
CA LEU A 200 -34.76 -8.57 23.76
C LEU A 200 -35.67 -9.60 23.06
N ALA A 201 -36.99 -9.47 23.21
CA ALA A 201 -37.97 -10.28 22.48
C ALA A 201 -37.88 -10.03 20.97
N LEU A 202 -37.79 -8.76 20.54
CA LEU A 202 -37.63 -8.41 19.13
C LEU A 202 -36.29 -8.89 18.55
N LEU A 203 -35.18 -8.77 19.27
CA LEU A 203 -33.87 -9.27 18.82
C LEU A 203 -33.89 -10.80 18.59
N ARG A 204 -34.62 -11.54 19.44
CA ARG A 204 -34.85 -12.99 19.28
C ARG A 204 -35.74 -13.29 18.07
N ASP A 205 -36.76 -12.49 17.84
CA ASP A 205 -37.66 -12.63 16.69
C ASP A 205 -37.01 -12.23 15.36
N MET A 206 -36.08 -11.28 15.38
CA MET A 206 -35.16 -10.98 14.28
C MET A 206 -34.24 -12.18 13.98
N ARG A 207 -33.64 -12.79 15.02
CA ARG A 207 -32.81 -14.01 14.88
C ARG A 207 -33.62 -15.21 14.38
N ALA A 208 -34.91 -15.27 14.68
CA ALA A 208 -35.83 -16.31 14.23
C ALA A 208 -36.47 -16.04 12.85
N GLY A 209 -36.00 -15.04 12.10
CA GLY A 209 -36.45 -14.78 10.72
C GLY A 209 -37.89 -14.28 10.58
N LYS A 210 -38.50 -13.77 11.64
CA LYS A 210 -39.93 -13.35 11.62
C LYS A 210 -40.20 -12.04 10.88
N PHE A 211 -39.15 -11.30 10.50
CA PHE A 211 -39.24 -9.96 9.90
C PHE A 211 -38.40 -9.89 8.62
N PRO A 212 -38.86 -9.20 7.56
CA PRO A 212 -38.11 -9.10 6.32
C PRO A 212 -36.89 -8.18 6.44
N ASP A 213 -35.99 -8.29 5.46
CA ASP A 213 -34.78 -7.49 5.31
C ASP A 213 -34.99 -5.98 5.53
N GLY A 214 -34.11 -5.38 6.34
CA GLY A 214 -34.12 -3.93 6.58
C GLY A 214 -35.33 -3.39 7.35
N ARG A 215 -36.30 -4.24 7.78
CA ARG A 215 -37.48 -3.80 8.55
C ARG A 215 -37.13 -3.19 9.91
N MET A 216 -36.07 -3.68 10.54
CA MET A 216 -35.56 -3.24 11.83
C MET A 216 -34.09 -3.60 11.99
N ALA A 217 -33.42 -2.95 12.94
CA ALA A 217 -32.00 -3.13 13.24
C ALA A 217 -31.74 -3.02 14.75
N LEU A 218 -30.73 -3.71 15.26
CA LEU A 218 -30.26 -3.49 16.64
C LEU A 218 -29.30 -2.31 16.64
N ARG A 219 -29.51 -1.31 17.52
CA ARG A 219 -28.64 -0.14 17.68
C ARG A 219 -28.07 -0.09 19.09
N ALA A 220 -26.84 0.41 19.21
CA ALA A 220 -26.29 0.82 20.50
C ALA A 220 -27.01 2.07 21.01
N ARG A 221 -27.18 2.20 22.33
CA ARG A 221 -27.68 3.40 23.00
C ARG A 221 -26.50 4.18 23.56
N ILE A 222 -26.04 5.18 22.82
CA ILE A 222 -24.89 6.03 23.16
C ILE A 222 -25.36 7.49 23.23
N ASP A 223 -24.96 8.36 22.29
CA ASP A 223 -25.27 9.79 22.29
C ASP A 223 -25.56 10.30 20.88
N MET A 224 -26.84 10.63 20.60
CA MET A 224 -27.26 11.20 19.32
C MET A 224 -26.79 12.65 19.10
N ALA A 225 -26.44 13.39 20.16
CA ALA A 225 -25.90 14.74 20.05
C ALA A 225 -24.38 14.75 19.81
N SER A 226 -23.71 13.59 19.85
CA SER A 226 -22.25 13.48 19.83
C SER A 226 -21.63 14.18 18.61
N PRO A 227 -20.49 14.90 18.77
CA PRO A 227 -19.75 15.44 17.63
C PRO A 227 -19.18 14.34 16.73
N ASN A 228 -18.98 13.12 17.25
CA ASN A 228 -18.59 11.97 16.43
C ASN A 228 -19.83 11.22 15.93
N ILE A 229 -20.07 11.25 14.62
CA ILE A 229 -21.20 10.54 13.99
C ILE A 229 -21.18 9.03 14.28
N ASN A 230 -20.01 8.42 14.48
CA ASN A 230 -19.90 7.00 14.82
C ASN A 230 -20.47 6.65 16.22
N LEU A 231 -20.58 7.63 17.13
CA LEU A 231 -21.22 7.47 18.44
C LEU A 231 -22.73 7.80 18.44
N ARG A 232 -23.29 8.25 17.32
CA ARG A 232 -24.75 8.52 17.19
C ARG A 232 -25.51 7.22 16.93
N ASP A 233 -25.79 6.50 18.03
CA ASP A 233 -26.48 5.20 18.11
C ASP A 233 -26.20 4.28 16.90
N PRO A 234 -24.96 3.79 16.73
CA PRO A 234 -24.57 2.94 15.60
C PRO A 234 -25.30 1.59 15.59
N VAL A 235 -25.51 1.06 14.38
CA VAL A 235 -26.13 -0.26 14.16
C VAL A 235 -25.15 -1.38 14.53
N LEU A 236 -25.61 -2.34 15.33
CA LEU A 236 -24.90 -3.54 15.75
C LEU A 236 -25.24 -4.75 14.85
N TYR A 237 -26.53 -4.94 14.57
CA TYR A 237 -27.05 -6.04 13.73
C TYR A 237 -28.10 -5.54 12.73
N ARG A 238 -28.08 -6.11 11.52
CA ARG A 238 -29.10 -5.95 10.47
C ARG A 238 -29.76 -7.29 10.15
N ILE A 239 -31.03 -7.27 9.73
CA ILE A 239 -31.67 -8.42 9.08
C ILE A 239 -31.15 -8.53 7.64
N ARG A 240 -30.71 -9.73 7.24
CA ARG A 240 -30.39 -10.09 5.84
C ARG A 240 -30.62 -11.59 5.62
N HIS A 241 -31.60 -11.94 4.80
CA HIS A 241 -31.86 -13.31 4.38
C HIS A 241 -30.95 -13.68 3.20
N ALA A 242 -29.73 -14.11 3.51
CA ALA A 242 -28.76 -14.62 2.56
C ALA A 242 -27.95 -15.75 3.21
N THR A 243 -27.71 -16.82 2.44
CA THR A 243 -26.91 -17.98 2.85
C THR A 243 -25.45 -17.58 3.05
N HIS A 244 -24.87 -17.85 4.22
CA HIS A 244 -23.47 -17.58 4.50
C HIS A 244 -22.56 -18.75 4.06
N HIS A 245 -21.38 -18.45 3.50
CA HIS A 245 -20.53 -19.46 2.88
C HIS A 245 -20.04 -20.56 3.86
N ARG A 246 -19.90 -20.23 5.17
CA ARG A 246 -19.53 -21.20 6.22
C ARG A 246 -20.68 -21.68 7.10
N THR A 247 -21.66 -20.82 7.38
CA THR A 247 -22.73 -21.09 8.37
C THR A 247 -24.09 -21.35 7.75
N GLY A 248 -24.19 -21.37 6.41
CA GLY A 248 -25.42 -21.62 5.67
C GLY A 248 -26.53 -20.63 6.03
N ASP A 249 -27.74 -21.15 6.16
CA ASP A 249 -28.94 -20.38 6.53
C ASP A 249 -29.20 -20.35 8.04
N ALA A 250 -28.20 -20.69 8.88
CA ALA A 250 -28.34 -20.69 10.34
C ALA A 250 -28.49 -19.27 10.96
N TRP A 251 -28.23 -18.22 10.18
CA TRP A 251 -28.34 -16.83 10.60
C TRP A 251 -29.07 -15.99 9.53
N CYS A 252 -30.10 -15.26 9.95
CA CYS A 252 -30.78 -14.22 9.16
C CYS A 252 -30.55 -12.80 9.71
N ILE A 253 -29.78 -12.67 10.80
CA ILE A 253 -29.21 -11.41 11.26
C ILE A 253 -27.69 -11.49 11.20
N TYR A 254 -27.07 -10.43 10.69
CA TYR A 254 -25.62 -10.34 10.52
C TYR A 254 -25.08 -9.12 11.27
N PRO A 255 -23.94 -9.27 11.97
CA PRO A 255 -23.33 -8.16 12.69
C PRO A 255 -22.76 -7.13 11.70
N MET A 256 -22.62 -5.90 12.16
CA MET A 256 -21.89 -4.86 11.42
C MET A 256 -20.40 -4.93 11.78
N TYR A 257 -19.50 -4.70 10.81
CA TYR A 257 -18.05 -4.64 11.00
C TYR A 257 -17.63 -3.89 12.29
N ALA A 258 -18.14 -2.67 12.49
CA ALA A 258 -17.78 -1.82 13.62
C ALA A 258 -18.28 -2.35 14.99
N TRP A 259 -19.18 -3.34 15.01
CA TRP A 259 -19.61 -4.07 16.19
C TRP A 259 -18.82 -5.38 16.38
N ALA A 260 -18.58 -6.12 15.30
CA ALA A 260 -17.90 -7.41 15.36
C ALA A 260 -16.39 -7.27 15.64
N HIS A 261 -15.72 -6.37 14.93
CA HIS A 261 -14.27 -6.22 14.92
C HIS A 261 -13.59 -5.99 16.29
N PRO A 262 -14.14 -5.16 17.21
CA PRO A 262 -13.56 -5.01 18.55
C PRO A 262 -13.76 -6.27 19.40
N VAL A 263 -14.91 -6.93 19.27
CA VAL A 263 -15.26 -8.14 20.02
C VAL A 263 -14.39 -9.32 19.57
N GLU A 264 -14.21 -9.52 18.26
CA GLU A 264 -13.25 -10.46 17.68
C GLU A 264 -11.86 -10.28 18.30
N ASP A 265 -11.34 -9.05 18.28
CA ASP A 265 -10.00 -8.76 18.81
C ASP A 265 -9.87 -9.04 20.31
N ALA A 266 -10.96 -8.95 21.09
CA ALA A 266 -10.95 -9.32 22.51
C ALA A 266 -11.12 -10.83 22.75
N LEU A 267 -11.96 -11.51 21.96
CA LEU A 267 -12.12 -12.97 21.97
C LEU A 267 -10.87 -13.70 21.48
N GLU A 268 -10.05 -13.04 20.66
CA GLU A 268 -8.70 -13.44 20.25
C GLU A 268 -7.58 -12.92 21.18
N GLY A 269 -7.89 -12.12 22.21
CA GLY A 269 -6.89 -11.62 23.15
C GLY A 269 -5.79 -10.77 22.50
N ILE A 270 -6.11 -10.09 21.40
CA ILE A 270 -5.23 -9.16 20.69
C ILE A 270 -4.71 -8.10 21.66
N THR A 271 -3.51 -7.59 21.41
CA THR A 271 -2.93 -6.46 22.18
C THR A 271 -2.99 -5.17 21.36
N HIS A 272 -2.50 -5.24 20.12
CA HIS A 272 -2.34 -4.11 19.23
C HIS A 272 -3.17 -4.37 17.96
N SER A 273 -4.37 -3.79 17.93
CA SER A 273 -5.31 -3.86 16.80
C SER A 273 -4.91 -2.83 15.75
N ILE A 274 -4.13 -3.26 14.75
CA ILE A 274 -3.52 -2.35 13.78
C ILE A 274 -4.41 -2.24 12.53
N CYS A 275 -4.86 -1.02 12.21
CA CYS A 275 -5.72 -0.70 11.07
C CYS A 275 -5.25 0.58 10.35
N THR A 276 -5.96 1.03 9.32
CA THR A 276 -5.60 2.27 8.57
C THR A 276 -6.37 3.50 9.07
N LEU A 277 -5.87 4.70 8.77
CA LEU A 277 -6.42 5.99 9.24
C LEU A 277 -7.93 6.19 8.99
N GLU A 278 -8.54 5.52 8.01
CA GLU A 278 -9.99 5.63 7.76
C GLU A 278 -10.87 5.08 8.91
N PHE A 279 -10.26 4.41 9.90
CA PHE A 279 -10.92 3.92 11.11
C PHE A 279 -10.58 4.74 12.38
N GLU A 280 -9.82 5.84 12.28
CA GLU A 280 -9.49 6.69 13.45
C GLU A 280 -10.75 7.26 14.10
N ASP A 281 -11.72 7.76 13.31
CA ASP A 281 -13.00 8.26 13.83
C ASP A 281 -13.91 7.14 14.39
N GLN A 282 -13.62 5.86 14.11
CA GLN A 282 -14.34 4.72 14.70
C GLN A 282 -13.72 4.25 16.02
N ARG A 283 -12.46 4.62 16.34
CA ARG A 283 -11.79 4.23 17.59
C ARG A 283 -12.64 4.50 18.85
N PRO A 284 -13.33 5.64 19.03
CA PRO A 284 -14.15 5.88 20.22
C PRO A 284 -15.32 4.90 20.37
N PHE A 285 -15.82 4.32 19.28
CA PHE A 285 -16.87 3.29 19.33
C PHE A 285 -16.28 1.89 19.57
N TYR A 286 -15.12 1.59 18.98
CA TYR A 286 -14.31 0.40 19.29
C TYR A 286 -14.00 0.33 20.80
N ASP A 287 -13.51 1.43 21.37
CA ASP A 287 -13.20 1.53 22.81
C ASP A 287 -14.48 1.40 23.66
N TRP A 288 -15.58 2.09 23.30
CA TRP A 288 -16.87 1.99 24.01
C TRP A 288 -17.41 0.56 24.08
N ILE A 289 -17.37 -0.21 22.98
CA ILE A 289 -17.80 -1.61 22.95
C ILE A 289 -17.04 -2.45 23.99
N LEU A 290 -15.71 -2.31 24.01
CA LEU A 290 -14.84 -3.07 24.88
C LEU A 290 -15.05 -2.69 26.36
N GLU A 291 -15.22 -1.41 26.65
CA GLU A 291 -15.52 -0.92 28.00
C GLU A 291 -16.87 -1.42 28.50
N ARG A 292 -17.95 -1.28 27.72
CA ARG A 292 -19.29 -1.77 28.13
C ARG A 292 -19.28 -3.27 28.40
N LEU A 293 -18.65 -4.07 27.54
CA LEU A 293 -18.62 -5.53 27.70
C LEU A 293 -17.67 -5.98 28.84
N ALA A 294 -16.65 -5.20 29.17
CA ALA A 294 -15.83 -5.45 30.35
C ALA A 294 -16.55 -5.09 31.66
N GLU A 295 -17.30 -3.98 31.68
CA GLU A 295 -18.16 -3.61 32.83
C GLU A 295 -19.26 -4.65 33.09
N LEU A 296 -19.83 -5.24 32.03
CA LEU A 296 -20.77 -6.36 32.13
C LEU A 296 -20.12 -7.71 32.47
N GLY A 297 -18.79 -7.77 32.58
CA GLY A 297 -18.04 -8.98 32.93
C GLY A 297 -17.95 -10.04 31.81
N GLU A 298 -18.36 -9.69 30.59
CA GLU A 298 -18.34 -10.55 29.40
C GLU A 298 -16.93 -10.62 28.76
N LEU A 299 -16.16 -9.53 28.86
CA LEU A 299 -14.74 -9.45 28.47
C LEU A 299 -13.82 -9.28 29.69
N ALA A 300 -12.67 -9.94 29.68
CA ALA A 300 -11.65 -9.82 30.72
C ALA A 300 -10.53 -8.86 30.28
N PRO A 301 -10.15 -7.86 31.10
CA PRO A 301 -8.93 -7.07 30.88
C PRO A 301 -7.65 -7.94 30.90
N PRO A 302 -6.54 -7.49 30.28
CA PRO A 302 -6.38 -6.24 29.54
C PRO A 302 -7.03 -6.28 28.14
N LEU A 303 -7.73 -5.20 27.80
CA LEU A 303 -8.46 -5.05 26.53
C LEU A 303 -7.52 -4.65 25.38
N PRO A 304 -7.80 -5.09 24.12
CA PRO A 304 -7.04 -4.71 22.93
C PRO A 304 -7.15 -3.21 22.65
N ARG A 305 -6.12 -2.60 22.02
CA ARG A 305 -6.13 -1.18 21.63
C ARG A 305 -6.02 -0.99 20.12
N GLN A 306 -6.83 -0.10 19.54
CA GLN A 306 -6.74 0.27 18.13
C GLN A 306 -5.60 1.27 17.87
N HIS A 307 -4.79 1.01 16.85
CA HIS A 307 -3.70 1.89 16.39
C HIS A 307 -3.68 2.01 14.85
N GLU A 308 -3.74 3.24 14.35
CA GLU A 308 -3.97 3.54 12.94
C GLU A 308 -2.69 3.97 12.22
N PHE A 309 -2.49 3.53 10.98
CA PHE A 309 -1.37 3.97 10.14
C PHE A 309 -1.82 4.46 8.75
N ALA A 310 -1.02 5.32 8.12
CA ALA A 310 -1.31 5.88 6.80
C ALA A 310 -1.32 4.79 5.71
N ARG A 311 -2.39 4.77 4.90
CA ARG A 311 -2.61 3.82 3.81
C ARG A 311 -1.49 3.91 2.77
N LEU A 312 -1.12 2.80 2.14
CA LEU A 312 -0.18 2.83 1.02
C LEU A 312 -0.86 3.44 -0.22
N ASN A 313 -0.47 4.67 -0.56
CA ASN A 313 -0.84 5.36 -1.78
C ASN A 313 0.39 5.48 -2.71
N LEU A 314 0.34 4.82 -3.88
CA LEU A 314 1.44 4.81 -4.86
C LEU A 314 1.21 5.81 -6.00
N SER A 315 2.28 6.29 -6.64
CA SER A 315 2.20 6.94 -7.95
C SER A 315 1.82 5.91 -9.03
N TYR A 316 1.11 6.35 -10.08
CA TYR A 316 0.64 5.56 -11.23
C TYR A 316 -0.25 4.33 -10.97
N VAL A 317 -0.44 3.91 -9.71
CA VAL A 317 -1.19 2.70 -9.31
C VAL A 317 -2.58 3.06 -8.74
N VAL A 318 -3.56 2.19 -9.01
CA VAL A 318 -4.92 2.28 -8.44
C VAL A 318 -5.22 1.03 -7.62
N THR A 319 -5.36 1.19 -6.29
CA THR A 319 -5.70 0.10 -5.36
C THR A 319 -7.21 -0.03 -5.08
N SER A 320 -8.04 0.93 -5.49
CA SER A 320 -9.49 0.90 -5.22
C SER A 320 -10.17 -0.34 -5.84
N LYS A 321 -10.66 -1.25 -4.99
CA LYS A 321 -11.36 -2.48 -5.38
C LYS A 321 -12.45 -2.27 -6.46
N ARG A 322 -13.23 -1.19 -6.36
CA ARG A 322 -14.26 -0.83 -7.37
C ARG A 322 -13.64 -0.60 -8.76
N LYS A 323 -12.51 0.12 -8.83
CA LYS A 323 -11.80 0.41 -10.09
C LYS A 323 -11.05 -0.81 -10.61
N LEU A 324 -10.48 -1.64 -9.73
CA LEU A 324 -9.84 -2.91 -10.12
C LEU A 324 -10.87 -3.89 -10.72
N ARG A 325 -12.03 -4.07 -10.07
CA ARG A 325 -13.13 -4.88 -10.60
C ARG A 325 -13.63 -4.34 -11.95
N GLN A 326 -13.71 -3.01 -12.11
CA GLN A 326 -14.07 -2.39 -13.40
C GLN A 326 -13.07 -2.73 -14.51
N LEU A 327 -11.75 -2.64 -14.24
CA LEU A 327 -10.72 -2.97 -15.23
C LEU A 327 -10.81 -4.43 -15.73
N VAL A 328 -11.12 -5.37 -14.83
CA VAL A 328 -11.29 -6.80 -15.17
C VAL A 328 -12.60 -7.05 -15.91
N LEU A 329 -13.74 -6.48 -15.46
CA LEU A 329 -15.06 -6.68 -16.09
C LEU A 329 -15.19 -6.02 -17.47
N GLU A 330 -14.50 -4.89 -17.70
CA GLU A 330 -14.45 -4.23 -19.01
C GLU A 330 -13.30 -4.76 -19.90
N HIS A 331 -12.61 -5.82 -19.47
CA HIS A 331 -11.52 -6.49 -20.22
C HIS A 331 -10.35 -5.59 -20.65
N HIS A 332 -10.00 -4.58 -19.84
CA HIS A 332 -8.76 -3.79 -20.05
C HIS A 332 -7.49 -4.55 -19.64
N VAL A 333 -7.66 -5.65 -18.88
CA VAL A 333 -6.64 -6.58 -18.38
C VAL A 333 -7.12 -8.02 -18.54
N ASP A 334 -6.19 -8.97 -18.56
CA ASP A 334 -6.45 -10.39 -18.83
C ASP A 334 -7.24 -11.08 -17.69
N GLY A 335 -7.10 -10.58 -16.46
CA GLY A 335 -7.67 -11.17 -15.25
C GLY A 335 -7.14 -10.52 -13.97
N TRP A 336 -7.49 -11.07 -12.81
CA TRP A 336 -7.02 -10.56 -11.50
C TRP A 336 -5.51 -10.80 -11.25
N ASP A 337 -4.88 -11.72 -11.98
CA ASP A 337 -3.45 -12.03 -11.91
C ASP A 337 -2.62 -11.34 -13.02
N ASP A 338 -3.20 -10.39 -13.76
CA ASP A 338 -2.51 -9.69 -14.84
C ASP A 338 -1.26 -8.93 -14.32
N PRO A 339 -0.07 -9.09 -14.94
CA PRO A 339 1.16 -8.36 -14.58
C PRO A 339 1.07 -6.81 -14.52
N ARG A 340 0.04 -6.22 -15.14
CA ARG A 340 -0.26 -4.78 -15.09
C ARG A 340 -0.99 -4.37 -13.81
N LEU A 341 -1.70 -5.29 -13.15
CA LEU A 341 -2.44 -5.00 -11.92
C LEU A 341 -1.52 -4.95 -10.69
N PRO A 342 -1.90 -4.17 -9.66
CA PRO A 342 -1.20 -4.13 -8.37
C PRO A 342 -1.64 -5.23 -7.40
N THR A 343 -2.37 -6.25 -7.88
CA THR A 343 -2.70 -7.46 -7.11
C THR A 343 -1.43 -8.20 -6.74
N LEU A 344 -1.42 -8.91 -5.61
CA LEU A 344 -0.24 -9.71 -5.22
C LEU A 344 -0.04 -10.88 -6.20
N ALA A 345 -1.13 -11.45 -6.73
CA ALA A 345 -1.10 -12.41 -7.84
C ALA A 345 -0.47 -11.81 -9.12
N GLY A 346 -0.87 -10.59 -9.51
CA GLY A 346 -0.30 -9.88 -10.66
C GLY A 346 1.18 -9.56 -10.51
N LEU A 347 1.60 -9.12 -9.32
CA LEU A 347 3.02 -8.88 -9.01
C LEU A 347 3.83 -10.20 -9.01
N ARG A 348 3.28 -11.29 -8.44
CA ARG A 348 3.88 -12.64 -8.50
C ARG A 348 4.03 -13.13 -9.95
N ARG A 349 2.99 -13.03 -10.79
CA ARG A 349 3.04 -13.40 -12.23
C ARG A 349 3.96 -12.50 -13.04
N ARG A 350 4.13 -11.23 -12.65
CA ARG A 350 5.13 -10.30 -13.21
C ARG A 350 6.58 -10.63 -12.84
N GLY A 351 6.80 -11.53 -11.87
CA GLY A 351 8.14 -11.88 -11.39
C GLY A 351 8.68 -10.99 -10.29
N TYR A 352 7.82 -10.30 -9.52
CA TYR A 352 8.23 -9.80 -8.21
C TYR A 352 8.51 -10.99 -7.28
N THR A 353 9.51 -10.86 -6.43
CA THR A 353 9.82 -11.84 -5.37
C THR A 353 9.16 -11.43 -4.05
N PRO A 354 8.85 -12.36 -3.14
CA PRO A 354 8.34 -11.98 -1.82
C PRO A 354 9.40 -11.26 -0.96
N GLY A 355 10.70 -11.45 -1.25
CA GLY A 355 11.78 -10.64 -0.68
C GLY A 355 11.65 -9.17 -1.07
N SER A 356 11.51 -8.87 -2.37
CA SER A 356 11.34 -7.49 -2.86
C SER A 356 10.13 -6.78 -2.28
N ILE A 357 9.00 -7.48 -2.06
CA ILE A 357 7.79 -6.89 -1.47
C ILE A 357 7.99 -6.60 0.02
N ARG A 358 8.64 -7.49 0.79
CA ARG A 358 8.98 -7.21 2.20
C ARG A 358 9.97 -6.05 2.32
N LEU A 359 11.03 -6.05 1.52
CA LEU A 359 12.05 -4.99 1.46
C LEU A 359 11.43 -3.63 1.06
N PHE A 360 10.49 -3.62 0.11
CA PHE A 360 9.70 -2.45 -0.20
C PHE A 360 8.91 -1.94 1.01
N CYS A 361 8.14 -2.81 1.68
CA CYS A 361 7.35 -2.42 2.86
C CYS A 361 8.21 -1.91 4.02
N GLU A 362 9.38 -2.52 4.27
CA GLU A 362 10.36 -2.08 5.27
C GLU A 362 10.85 -0.66 5.00
N ARG A 363 11.22 -0.36 3.75
CA ARG A 363 11.73 0.97 3.33
C ARG A 363 10.73 2.12 3.46
N LEU A 364 9.43 1.85 3.53
CA LEU A 364 8.41 2.89 3.69
C LEU A 364 8.27 3.40 5.14
N GLY A 365 8.64 2.58 6.11
CA GLY A 365 8.29 2.82 7.52
C GLY A 365 6.78 2.89 7.77
N VAL A 366 6.42 3.42 8.93
CA VAL A 366 5.04 3.55 9.41
C VAL A 366 4.84 4.89 10.10
N SER A 367 3.89 5.67 9.59
CA SER A 367 3.53 7.00 10.10
C SER A 367 2.00 7.17 10.12
N LYS A 368 1.52 8.20 10.81
CA LYS A 368 0.15 8.73 10.69
C LYS A 368 -0.01 9.83 9.62
N ALA A 369 1.01 10.05 8.80
CA ALA A 369 0.99 11.10 7.77
C ALA A 369 0.78 10.49 6.39
N ASP A 370 -0.34 10.86 5.75
CA ASP A 370 -0.60 10.45 4.37
C ASP A 370 0.50 10.94 3.42
N SER A 371 0.98 10.02 2.59
CA SER A 371 2.09 10.25 1.68
C SER A 371 1.88 9.47 0.38
N ARG A 372 2.28 10.08 -0.73
CA ARG A 372 2.25 9.43 -2.04
C ARG A 372 3.64 8.90 -2.35
N ILE A 373 3.81 7.60 -2.18
CA ILE A 373 5.04 6.86 -2.45
C ILE A 373 5.25 6.77 -3.95
N ASP A 374 6.47 6.96 -4.44
CA ASP A 374 6.75 6.78 -5.87
C ASP A 374 6.93 5.31 -6.25
N TYR A 375 6.37 4.92 -7.40
CA TYR A 375 6.45 3.58 -7.96
C TYR A 375 7.89 3.11 -8.21
N GLY A 376 8.83 4.02 -8.48
CA GLY A 376 10.25 3.70 -8.63
C GLY A 376 10.86 3.06 -7.38
N ILE A 377 10.30 3.30 -6.18
CA ILE A 377 10.76 2.66 -4.93
C ILE A 377 10.40 1.16 -4.90
N LEU A 378 9.22 0.80 -5.43
CA LEU A 378 8.79 -0.60 -5.59
C LEU A 378 9.64 -1.31 -6.66
N GLU A 379 9.88 -0.65 -7.80
CA GLU A 379 10.78 -1.21 -8.81
C GLU A 379 12.22 -1.37 -8.30
N GLN A 380 12.71 -0.43 -7.48
CA GLN A 380 14.07 -0.50 -6.95
C GLN A 380 14.21 -1.62 -5.92
N ALA A 381 13.22 -1.85 -5.06
CA ALA A 381 13.22 -3.01 -4.16
C ALA A 381 13.25 -4.34 -4.93
N LEU A 382 12.65 -4.42 -6.13
CA LEU A 382 12.78 -5.59 -7.01
C LEU A 382 14.17 -5.71 -7.64
N ARG A 383 14.77 -4.59 -8.07
CA ARG A 383 16.15 -4.59 -8.60
C ARG A 383 17.15 -5.03 -7.54
N ASP A 384 17.03 -4.51 -6.32
CA ASP A 384 17.98 -4.78 -5.24
C ASP A 384 17.87 -6.22 -4.71
N ASP A 385 16.69 -6.84 -4.79
CA ASP A 385 16.48 -8.26 -4.44
C ASP A 385 16.97 -9.20 -5.55
N LEU A 386 16.70 -8.89 -6.83
CA LEU A 386 17.09 -9.74 -7.95
C LEU A 386 18.53 -9.58 -8.42
N ASP A 387 19.13 -8.38 -8.40
CA ASP A 387 20.48 -8.17 -8.91
C ASP A 387 21.57 -9.03 -8.24
N PRO A 388 21.57 -9.32 -6.92
CA PRO A 388 22.56 -10.23 -6.34
C PRO A 388 22.37 -11.70 -6.73
N VAL A 389 21.18 -12.15 -7.15
CA VAL A 389 20.85 -13.59 -7.32
C VAL A 389 20.45 -14.02 -8.74
N ALA A 390 20.05 -13.09 -9.61
CA ALA A 390 19.48 -13.43 -10.92
C ALA A 390 20.56 -13.87 -11.92
N ALA A 391 20.37 -15.04 -12.54
CA ALA A 391 21.20 -15.50 -13.65
C ALA A 391 21.07 -14.54 -14.85
N ARG A 392 22.20 -13.97 -15.31
CA ARG A 392 22.23 -13.11 -16.50
C ARG A 392 22.21 -13.97 -17.76
N ALA A 393 21.20 -13.75 -18.60
CA ALA A 393 21.10 -14.27 -19.96
C ALA A 393 21.13 -13.12 -20.97
N VAL A 394 21.38 -13.44 -22.24
CA VAL A 394 21.28 -12.47 -23.36
C VAL A 394 20.08 -12.84 -24.22
N ALA A 395 19.10 -11.95 -24.30
CA ALA A 395 17.91 -12.13 -25.12
C ALA A 395 17.85 -11.04 -26.21
N VAL A 396 17.50 -11.45 -27.43
CA VAL A 396 17.25 -10.56 -28.56
C VAL A 396 15.74 -10.38 -28.73
N LEU A 397 15.23 -9.22 -28.31
CA LEU A 397 13.79 -8.91 -28.39
C LEU A 397 13.37 -8.32 -29.75
N ASP A 398 14.33 -7.73 -30.47
CA ASP A 398 14.15 -6.98 -31.72
C ASP A 398 15.25 -7.49 -32.70
N PRO A 399 15.00 -8.56 -33.46
CA PRO A 399 16.05 -9.33 -34.15
C PRO A 399 16.45 -8.74 -35.51
N LEU A 400 17.50 -7.91 -35.52
CA LEU A 400 18.18 -7.52 -36.76
C LEU A 400 19.29 -8.53 -37.11
N LYS A 401 19.34 -9.02 -38.35
CA LYS A 401 20.46 -9.88 -38.80
C LYS A 401 21.74 -9.05 -38.91
N LEU A 402 22.83 -9.59 -38.38
CA LEU A 402 24.18 -9.03 -38.47
C LEU A 402 25.10 -10.07 -39.12
N VAL A 403 25.85 -9.66 -40.15
CA VAL A 403 26.87 -10.48 -40.81
C VAL A 403 28.24 -9.90 -40.45
N ILE A 404 29.18 -10.75 -40.00
CA ILE A 404 30.55 -10.37 -39.69
C ILE A 404 31.41 -10.80 -40.88
N THR A 405 31.78 -9.86 -41.75
CA THR A 405 32.41 -10.15 -43.05
C THR A 405 33.87 -10.63 -42.95
N ASN A 406 34.47 -10.58 -41.76
CA ASN A 406 35.84 -10.96 -41.48
C ASN A 406 35.98 -12.16 -40.52
N PHE A 407 34.89 -12.89 -40.26
CA PHE A 407 34.88 -14.12 -39.45
C PHE A 407 34.63 -15.32 -40.38
N PRO A 408 35.42 -16.42 -40.30
CA PRO A 408 35.31 -17.53 -41.24
C PRO A 408 33.92 -18.18 -41.26
N GLU A 409 33.43 -18.50 -42.46
CA GLU A 409 32.15 -19.18 -42.65
C GLU A 409 32.22 -20.62 -42.13
N GLY A 410 31.17 -21.07 -41.43
CA GLY A 410 31.12 -22.41 -40.82
C GLY A 410 31.96 -22.60 -39.55
N LEU A 411 32.78 -21.61 -39.14
CA LEU A 411 33.51 -21.66 -37.87
C LEU A 411 32.58 -21.35 -36.69
N GLU A 412 32.77 -22.08 -35.59
CA GLU A 412 32.18 -21.79 -34.30
C GLU A 412 33.28 -21.58 -33.24
N GLU A 413 33.18 -20.50 -32.47
CA GLU A 413 34.07 -20.21 -31.34
C GLU A 413 33.30 -20.35 -30.02
N PRO A 414 33.72 -21.23 -29.09
CA PRO A 414 33.00 -21.44 -27.83
C PRO A 414 33.30 -20.31 -26.82
N CYS A 415 32.46 -19.27 -26.80
CA CYS A 415 32.51 -18.24 -25.76
C CYS A 415 31.99 -18.77 -24.41
N SER A 416 32.55 -18.28 -23.30
CA SER A 416 31.98 -18.48 -21.95
C SER A 416 31.98 -17.21 -21.12
N ALA A 417 31.05 -17.10 -20.19
CA ALA A 417 30.98 -15.97 -19.25
C ALA A 417 30.33 -16.38 -17.92
N PRO A 418 30.65 -15.70 -16.79
CA PRO A 418 29.99 -15.91 -15.51
C PRO A 418 28.47 -15.74 -15.61
N LEU A 419 27.71 -16.62 -14.97
CA LEU A 419 26.25 -16.58 -14.96
C LEU A 419 25.73 -15.39 -14.15
N ASN A 420 26.42 -15.03 -13.07
CA ASN A 420 26.11 -13.89 -12.19
C ASN A 420 27.39 -13.03 -12.02
N PRO A 421 27.37 -11.71 -12.30
CA PRO A 421 28.52 -10.83 -12.09
C PRO A 421 29.01 -10.74 -10.64
N HIS A 422 28.13 -10.99 -9.66
CA HIS A 422 28.48 -11.01 -8.23
C HIS A 422 29.13 -12.32 -7.77
N GLU A 423 29.11 -13.35 -8.62
CA GLU A 423 29.70 -14.66 -8.36
C GLU A 423 30.66 -15.02 -9.53
N PRO A 424 31.80 -14.29 -9.68
CA PRO A 424 32.68 -14.39 -10.85
C PRO A 424 33.27 -15.80 -11.04
N ASP A 425 33.56 -16.47 -9.92
CA ASP A 425 34.08 -17.86 -9.85
C ASP A 425 32.95 -18.91 -9.75
N GLY A 426 31.69 -18.47 -9.80
CA GLY A 426 30.51 -19.33 -9.74
C GLY A 426 30.18 -20.01 -11.06
N ALA A 427 28.93 -20.44 -11.21
CA ALA A 427 28.46 -21.10 -12.42
C ALA A 427 28.69 -20.23 -13.67
N ARG A 428 29.06 -20.85 -14.79
CA ARG A 428 29.34 -20.18 -16.07
C ARG A 428 28.35 -20.64 -17.14
N ARG A 429 27.95 -19.73 -18.03
CA ARG A 429 27.25 -20.07 -19.28
C ARG A 429 28.26 -20.22 -20.41
N SER A 430 28.05 -21.23 -21.25
CA SER A 430 28.75 -21.42 -22.54
C SER A 430 27.79 -21.10 -23.68
N PHE A 431 28.27 -20.51 -24.77
CA PHE A 431 27.47 -20.16 -25.95
C PHE A 431 28.37 -20.01 -27.19
N PRO A 432 27.98 -20.53 -28.35
CA PRO A 432 28.79 -20.42 -29.56
C PRO A 432 28.69 -19.01 -30.15
N SER A 433 29.84 -18.45 -30.51
CA SER A 433 30.00 -17.38 -31.48
C SER A 433 30.08 -18.03 -32.88
N ARG A 434 29.32 -17.53 -33.85
CA ARG A 434 29.23 -18.08 -35.22
C ARG A 434 29.10 -16.95 -36.25
N ALA A 435 29.76 -17.07 -37.39
CA ALA A 435 29.35 -16.31 -38.58
C ALA A 435 28.09 -16.95 -39.20
N SER A 436 27.10 -16.14 -39.58
CA SER A 436 25.98 -16.65 -40.37
C SER A 436 26.41 -16.81 -41.83
N SER A 437 26.31 -18.03 -42.34
CA SER A 437 26.10 -18.30 -43.76
C SER A 437 24.66 -17.87 -44.16
N GLY A 438 24.10 -18.54 -45.17
CA GLY A 438 22.72 -18.34 -45.62
C GLY A 438 21.67 -18.35 -44.49
N SER A 439 20.60 -17.58 -44.69
CA SER A 439 19.35 -17.49 -43.90
C SER A 439 19.42 -17.31 -42.36
N SER A 440 20.13 -18.11 -41.56
CA SER A 440 19.87 -18.22 -40.10
C SER A 440 21.08 -18.11 -39.16
N ALA A 441 21.38 -16.88 -38.70
CA ALA A 441 21.87 -16.60 -37.35
C ALA A 441 21.61 -15.12 -36.98
N THR A 442 21.38 -14.85 -35.70
CA THR A 442 20.80 -13.58 -35.22
C THR A 442 21.60 -12.99 -34.06
N THR A 443 22.49 -12.05 -34.36
CA THR A 443 23.25 -11.27 -33.36
C THR A 443 22.81 -9.80 -33.43
N SER A 444 21.68 -9.47 -32.78
CA SER A 444 21.01 -8.19 -33.04
C SER A 444 21.81 -6.95 -32.62
N ALA A 445 21.74 -5.94 -33.48
CA ALA A 445 22.20 -4.59 -33.23
C ALA A 445 21.03 -3.61 -33.34
N ARG A 446 20.50 -3.11 -32.21
CA ARG A 446 19.44 -2.09 -32.25
C ARG A 446 20.04 -0.73 -32.64
N THR A 447 19.53 -0.14 -33.73
CA THR A 447 20.13 1.04 -34.42
C THR A 447 19.93 2.38 -33.70
N ARG A 448 20.16 2.44 -32.38
CA ARG A 448 20.11 3.68 -31.57
C ARG A 448 21.45 4.14 -30.99
N ARG A 449 22.54 3.38 -31.18
CA ARG A 449 23.91 3.78 -30.76
C ARG A 449 25.05 3.36 -31.71
N ARG A 450 24.75 2.86 -32.92
CA ARG A 450 25.78 2.64 -33.96
C ARG A 450 25.76 3.77 -34.98
N ASN A 451 26.64 4.76 -34.80
CA ASN A 451 27.11 5.58 -35.92
C ASN A 451 27.84 4.67 -36.92
N THR A 452 27.85 5.04 -38.20
CA THR A 452 28.50 4.32 -39.32
C THR A 452 30.04 4.29 -39.27
N SER A 453 30.62 4.58 -38.12
CA SER A 453 32.06 4.58 -37.83
C SER A 453 32.39 4.12 -36.39
N ALA A 454 31.39 3.71 -35.60
CA ALA A 454 31.57 3.38 -34.19
C ALA A 454 31.84 1.88 -33.95
N CYS A 455 33.06 1.55 -33.51
CA CYS A 455 33.38 0.22 -32.99
C CYS A 455 32.50 -0.12 -31.77
N SER A 456 31.95 -1.32 -31.73
CA SER A 456 31.07 -1.84 -30.69
C SER A 456 31.59 -3.19 -30.19
N ARG A 457 31.93 -3.27 -28.91
CA ARG A 457 32.28 -4.55 -28.26
C ARG A 457 31.05 -5.46 -28.22
N ALA A 458 31.17 -6.67 -28.76
CA ALA A 458 30.15 -7.70 -28.58
C ALA A 458 30.26 -8.25 -27.16
N ILE A 459 29.12 -8.59 -26.54
CA ILE A 459 29.07 -8.92 -25.12
C ILE A 459 29.73 -10.30 -24.90
N TRP A 460 30.98 -10.27 -24.43
CA TRP A 460 31.90 -11.40 -24.19
C TRP A 460 32.52 -12.12 -25.40
N CYS A 461 32.27 -11.69 -26.66
CA CYS A 461 32.89 -12.28 -27.86
C CYS A 461 33.53 -11.20 -28.77
N GLY A 462 34.60 -10.54 -28.28
CA GLY A 462 35.41 -9.62 -29.10
C GLY A 462 34.77 -8.26 -29.45
N SER A 463 35.32 -7.60 -30.47
CA SER A 463 34.90 -6.26 -30.93
C SER A 463 34.54 -6.24 -32.41
N SER A 464 33.46 -5.54 -32.76
CA SER A 464 32.91 -5.46 -34.11
C SER A 464 32.74 -4.02 -34.58
N THR A 465 33.02 -3.74 -35.85
CA THR A 465 32.79 -2.43 -36.48
C THR A 465 31.73 -2.56 -37.56
N ALA A 466 30.84 -1.55 -37.69
CA ALA A 466 29.80 -1.55 -38.71
C ALA A 466 30.34 -1.05 -40.05
N THR A 467 30.71 -1.96 -40.94
CA THR A 467 31.28 -1.64 -42.27
C THR A 467 30.22 -1.22 -43.31
N SER A 468 29.02 -1.80 -43.23
CA SER A 468 27.92 -1.52 -44.17
C SER A 468 26.55 -1.85 -43.56
N CYS A 469 25.50 -1.14 -43.98
CA CYS A 469 24.11 -1.47 -43.66
C CYS A 469 23.30 -1.62 -44.95
N ALA A 470 22.75 -2.82 -45.21
CA ALA A 470 21.78 -3.03 -46.27
C ALA A 470 20.38 -2.66 -45.78
N ALA A 471 19.74 -1.70 -46.43
CA ALA A 471 18.35 -1.33 -46.16
C ALA A 471 17.43 -1.98 -47.21
N PRO A 472 16.46 -2.83 -46.82
CA PRO A 472 15.49 -3.39 -47.76
C PRO A 472 14.54 -2.30 -48.28
N ALA A 473 14.18 -2.37 -49.56
CA ALA A 473 13.32 -1.40 -50.22
C ALA A 473 11.82 -1.58 -49.87
N ALA A 474 11.46 -1.38 -48.61
CA ALA A 474 10.07 -1.44 -48.15
C ALA A 474 9.27 -0.20 -48.59
N SER A 475 8.35 -0.41 -49.55
CA SER A 475 7.18 0.41 -49.89
C SER A 475 7.19 1.91 -49.52
N ARG A 476 7.35 2.78 -50.53
CA ARG A 476 6.91 4.18 -50.43
C ARG A 476 5.38 4.26 -50.38
N THR A 477 4.82 4.33 -49.18
CA THR A 477 3.42 4.77 -48.96
C THR A 477 3.45 6.05 -48.12
N THR A 478 2.66 7.06 -48.50
CA THR A 478 2.85 8.45 -48.04
C THR A 478 2.44 8.70 -46.59
N ALA A 479 3.40 9.11 -45.76
CA ALA A 479 3.16 9.78 -44.48
C ALA A 479 4.05 11.03 -44.37
N ALA A 480 3.63 12.13 -45.01
CA ALA A 480 4.39 13.38 -44.99
C ALA A 480 4.28 14.07 -43.62
N ARG A 481 5.30 13.92 -42.76
CA ARG A 481 5.50 14.75 -41.57
C ARG A 481 6.63 15.75 -41.77
N SER A 482 6.30 17.04 -41.67
CA SER A 482 7.21 18.15 -41.94
C SER A 482 8.26 18.34 -40.84
N SER A 483 9.53 18.12 -41.16
CA SER A 483 10.67 18.61 -40.36
C SER A 483 11.03 20.03 -40.79
N ARG A 484 10.60 21.05 -40.03
CA ARG A 484 11.11 22.43 -40.21
C ARG A 484 12.51 22.56 -39.60
N CYS A 485 13.54 22.52 -40.44
CA CYS A 485 14.86 23.08 -40.13
C CYS A 485 15.18 24.15 -41.18
N THR A 486 15.24 25.42 -40.76
CA THR A 486 15.58 26.57 -41.61
C THR A 486 17.00 27.05 -41.30
N PRO A 487 17.96 26.97 -42.24
CA PRO A 487 19.30 27.47 -42.03
C PRO A 487 19.46 28.94 -42.46
N ASN A 488 20.45 29.62 -41.86
CA ASN A 488 21.03 30.91 -42.29
C ASN A 488 20.09 32.14 -42.18
N THR A 489 20.59 33.39 -42.14
CA THR A 489 21.94 33.89 -42.49
C THR A 489 22.41 34.98 -41.54
N CYS A 490 23.72 35.14 -41.37
CA CYS A 490 24.33 36.29 -40.68
C CYS A 490 25.00 37.22 -41.68
N ARG A 491 24.61 38.51 -41.75
CA ARG A 491 25.54 39.65 -41.95
C ARG A 491 24.87 41.04 -41.86
N THR A 492 25.59 41.90 -41.15
CA THR A 492 25.42 43.34 -40.86
C THR A 492 25.23 44.30 -42.05
N ARG A 493 24.35 45.29 -41.89
CA ARG A 493 24.46 46.72 -42.29
C ARG A 493 23.19 47.47 -41.81
N ALA A 494 23.13 48.81 -41.66
CA ALA A 494 24.05 49.80 -41.07
C ALA A 494 23.27 51.13 -40.96
N ALA A 495 23.40 51.85 -39.84
CA ALA A 495 23.05 53.27 -39.61
C ALA A 495 21.75 53.87 -40.19
N ALA A 496 20.84 54.31 -39.32
CA ALA A 496 19.85 55.36 -39.60
C ALA A 496 20.04 56.54 -38.62
N ARG A 497 19.99 57.79 -39.10
CA ARG A 497 20.18 59.01 -38.28
C ARG A 497 19.55 60.24 -38.95
N ARG A 498 19.14 61.23 -38.13
CA ARG A 498 18.42 62.50 -38.45
C ARG A 498 16.89 62.33 -38.58
N ALA A 499 16.04 63.29 -38.20
CA ALA A 499 16.17 64.44 -37.26
C ALA A 499 14.79 65.11 -37.01
N ARG A 500 14.72 66.01 -36.00
CA ARG A 500 13.65 67.03 -35.75
C ARG A 500 12.29 66.53 -35.24
N THR A 501 11.55 67.18 -34.34
CA THR A 501 11.86 68.17 -33.25
C THR A 501 10.69 68.16 -32.21
N PRO A 502 10.85 68.68 -30.97
CA PRO A 502 9.90 68.50 -29.86
C PRO A 502 9.00 69.72 -29.56
N SER A 503 8.12 69.61 -28.54
CA SER A 503 7.31 70.73 -28.02
C SER A 503 7.13 70.72 -26.48
N ARG A 504 7.78 71.67 -25.78
CA ARG A 504 7.43 72.30 -24.46
C ARG A 504 7.27 71.37 -23.22
N SER A 505 7.51 71.76 -21.96
CA SER A 505 8.24 72.87 -21.28
C SER A 505 8.31 72.50 -19.76
N ARG A 506 8.95 73.20 -18.80
CA ARG A 506 9.60 74.52 -18.75
C ARG A 506 10.89 74.48 -17.88
N ALA A 507 10.98 75.26 -16.80
CA ALA A 507 12.09 75.48 -15.84
C ALA A 507 11.51 76.32 -14.64
N PRO A 508 12.24 76.70 -13.54
CA PRO A 508 13.70 76.62 -13.31
C PRO A 508 14.18 76.23 -11.87
N SER A 509 15.50 76.36 -11.68
CA SER A 509 16.38 76.22 -10.49
C SER A 509 16.22 77.37 -9.44
N PRO A 510 17.11 77.59 -8.41
CA PRO A 510 18.36 76.90 -8.00
C PRO A 510 18.57 76.64 -6.48
N GLY A 511 19.72 76.06 -6.09
CA GLY A 511 20.22 75.99 -4.71
C GLY A 511 21.73 75.65 -4.59
N SER A 512 22.48 76.44 -3.84
CA SER A 512 23.92 76.36 -3.47
C SER A 512 24.22 75.29 -2.40
N ALA A 513 25.46 74.86 -2.07
CA ALA A 513 26.80 74.93 -2.71
C ALA A 513 27.79 73.94 -2.00
N ARG A 514 29.07 73.91 -2.44
CA ARG A 514 30.24 73.15 -1.92
C ARG A 514 30.82 73.75 -0.60
N PRO A 515 31.77 73.12 0.17
CA PRO A 515 32.94 72.35 -0.29
C PRO A 515 33.44 71.14 0.57
N MET A 516 34.59 70.57 0.20
CA MET A 516 35.44 69.66 1.03
C MET A 516 36.55 70.43 1.77
N PRO A 517 37.26 69.79 2.73
CA PRO A 517 38.68 69.48 2.48
C PRO A 517 39.14 68.08 3.01
N CYS A 518 40.45 67.80 2.93
CA CYS A 518 41.10 66.49 3.16
C CYS A 518 42.06 66.45 4.39
N PRO A 519 42.61 65.27 4.79
CA PRO A 519 43.28 65.02 6.10
C PRO A 519 44.79 65.37 6.11
N PRO A 520 45.57 65.02 7.18
CA PRO A 520 46.49 63.86 7.06
C PRO A 520 46.95 63.15 8.38
N ARG A 521 47.83 62.11 8.22
CA ARG A 521 48.78 61.49 9.20
C ARG A 521 48.21 60.50 10.25
N SER A 522 48.92 59.44 10.71
CA SER A 522 50.18 58.80 10.24
C SER A 522 50.35 57.35 10.80
N ALA A 523 51.36 56.61 10.32
CA ALA A 523 51.70 55.20 10.61
C ALA A 523 52.24 54.93 12.05
N CYS A 524 52.49 53.69 12.52
CA CYS A 524 52.45 52.33 11.91
C CYS A 524 51.88 51.27 12.93
N THR A 525 52.26 49.99 13.14
CA THR A 525 53.39 49.11 12.72
C THR A 525 53.03 47.60 12.88
N THR A 526 53.65 46.71 12.08
CA THR A 526 53.91 45.25 12.30
C THR A 526 52.83 44.29 12.87
N GLY A 527 52.47 43.25 12.10
CA GLY A 527 51.81 42.01 12.57
C GLY A 527 51.49 41.04 11.42
N CYS A 528 51.88 39.75 11.53
CA CYS A 528 51.94 38.82 10.38
C CYS A 528 50.60 38.28 9.83
N SER A 529 50.65 37.95 8.54
CA SER A 529 49.66 37.22 7.71
C SER A 529 49.64 35.69 7.99
N PRO A 530 48.76 34.86 7.36
CA PRO A 530 47.32 35.07 7.07
C PRO A 530 46.44 33.79 7.25
N SER A 531 45.11 33.99 7.10
CA SER A 531 44.24 33.28 6.11
C SER A 531 42.97 32.53 6.59
N ARG A 532 41.89 32.78 5.83
CA ARG A 532 40.67 31.97 5.59
C ARG A 532 39.75 31.62 6.78
N THR A 533 38.82 32.54 7.02
CA THR A 533 37.46 32.24 7.51
C THR A 533 36.65 31.38 6.51
N PRO A 534 35.64 30.62 6.98
CA PRO A 534 34.55 30.11 6.14
C PRO A 534 33.47 31.19 5.91
N THR A 535 32.64 31.01 4.88
CA THR A 535 31.52 31.93 4.57
C THR A 535 30.18 31.22 4.70
N ALA A 536 29.17 31.93 5.23
CA ALA A 536 27.88 31.37 5.61
C ALA A 536 26.90 31.14 4.43
N ALA A 537 25.83 30.40 4.71
CA ALA A 537 24.68 30.24 3.82
C ALA A 537 23.70 31.43 3.94
N THR A 538 22.95 31.68 2.85
CA THR A 538 21.76 32.54 2.86
C THR A 538 20.66 31.87 2.05
N ALA A 539 19.48 31.66 2.64
CA ALA A 539 18.32 31.13 1.94
C ALA A 539 17.50 32.26 1.29
N ILE A 540 16.85 31.97 0.15
CA ILE A 540 15.88 32.88 -0.49
C ILE A 540 14.55 32.14 -0.62
N SER A 541 13.50 32.68 -0.01
CA SER A 541 12.13 32.16 -0.16
C SER A 541 11.42 32.81 -1.35
N CYS A 542 10.65 32.04 -2.11
CA CYS A 542 9.66 32.58 -3.05
C CYS A 542 8.28 32.00 -2.74
N ARG A 543 7.41 32.81 -2.10
CA ARG A 543 5.97 32.56 -2.12
C ARG A 543 5.44 32.84 -3.54
N ARG A 544 4.53 31.99 -4.03
CA ARG A 544 3.64 32.32 -5.16
C ARG A 544 2.20 31.99 -4.79
N SER A 545 1.36 33.02 -4.80
CA SER A 545 -0.09 32.89 -4.70
C SER A 545 -0.65 32.29 -5.98
N ILE A 546 -1.70 31.47 -5.87
CA ILE A 546 -2.46 30.93 -7.01
C ILE A 546 -3.93 31.32 -6.83
N PRO A 547 -4.56 32.03 -7.77
CA PRO A 547 -6.00 32.27 -7.76
C PRO A 547 -6.76 31.13 -8.44
N THR A 548 -7.87 30.70 -7.84
CA THR A 548 -8.96 29.99 -8.53
C THR A 548 -9.84 30.99 -9.30
N PRO A 549 -10.55 30.57 -10.37
CA PRO A 549 -11.98 30.28 -10.17
C PRO A 549 -12.59 29.19 -11.08
N ALA A 550 -13.77 28.71 -10.65
CA ALA A 550 -14.94 28.27 -11.42
C ALA A 550 -14.85 27.13 -12.48
N GLY A 551 -15.47 25.99 -12.14
CA GLY A 551 -16.52 25.31 -12.91
C GLY A 551 -16.20 24.71 -14.29
N TRP A 552 -16.28 23.38 -14.42
CA TRP A 552 -17.54 22.63 -14.67
C TRP A 552 -17.40 21.21 -14.11
#